data_AF-A0A954EUR3-F1
#
_entry.id   AF-A0A954EUR3-F1
#
_cell.length_a   1.000
_cell.length_b   1.000
_cell.length_c   1.000
_cell.angle_alpha   90.00
_cell.angle_beta   90.00
_cell.angle_gamma   90.00
#
_symmetry.space_group_name_H-M   'P 1'
#
loop_
_entity.id
_entity.type
_entity.pdbx_description
1 polymer ?
#
loop_
_entity_poly.entity_id
_entity_poly.type
_entity_poly.pdbx_seq_one_letter_code
_entity_poly.pdbx_strand_id
1 'polypeptide(L)'
;MIIFDRRILPPFIASGALGAFPVEAVIATVEVKSNLTAESIRDAGSAAAKLHEIHQTGTIYEDCTVERPLTSIVGFKDGGTGCNPSDMEKACSNLNDVNLLFAICLVGSFSWLRLNGWQVQKGDQDFEETKRFMAALLDNVRTKAERRYSMLTKKHRDWLSVYTRWDCSGAAALRGHDIAPTATTPDPNLG
;
A
#
# COMPACT_ATOMS: atom_id res chain seq x y z
N MET A 1 5.92 -1.52 8.45
CA MET A 1 5.59 -2.29 7.23
C MET A 1 5.02 -1.35 6.19
N ILE A 2 5.41 -1.51 4.92
CA ILE A 2 4.92 -0.69 3.80
C ILE A 2 4.31 -1.65 2.77
N ILE A 3 3.11 -1.33 2.29
CA ILE A 3 2.42 -2.03 1.20
C ILE A 3 2.36 -1.09 0.01
N PHE A 4 2.89 -1.54 -1.13
CA PHE A 4 3.03 -0.72 -2.32
C PHE A 4 2.70 -1.52 -3.59
N ASP A 5 2.35 -0.82 -4.68
CA ASP A 5 2.02 -1.41 -5.96
C ASP A 5 3.15 -1.23 -6.97
N ARG A 6 3.86 -2.33 -7.27
CA ARG A 6 4.97 -2.38 -8.24
C ARG A 6 4.55 -2.02 -9.67
N ARG A 7 3.26 -2.16 -10.00
CA ARG A 7 2.73 -1.83 -11.34
C ARG A 7 2.68 -0.31 -11.56
N ILE A 8 2.72 0.48 -10.49
CA ILE A 8 2.76 1.94 -10.53
C ILE A 8 4.20 2.39 -10.67
N LEU A 9 5.03 2.14 -9.65
CA LEU A 9 6.48 2.42 -9.68
C LEU A 9 7.24 1.38 -8.83
N PRO A 10 8.42 0.91 -9.27
CA PRO A 10 9.28 0.06 -8.45
C PRO A 10 9.93 0.87 -7.30
N PRO A 11 10.38 0.19 -6.23
CA PRO A 11 11.16 0.84 -5.18
C PRO A 11 12.54 1.23 -5.71
N PHE A 12 13.08 2.38 -5.27
CA PHE A 12 14.42 2.83 -5.67
C PHE A 12 15.51 1.99 -5.02
N ILE A 13 15.32 1.67 -3.74
CA ILE A 13 16.24 0.87 -2.94
C ILE A 13 15.39 -0.15 -2.19
N ALA A 14 15.76 -1.42 -2.31
CA ALA A 14 15.20 -2.51 -1.52
C ALA A 14 16.36 -3.44 -1.16
N SER A 15 17.21 -3.02 -0.22
CA SER A 15 18.36 -3.81 0.22
C SER A 15 18.41 -3.91 1.73
N GLY A 16 18.35 -5.14 2.25
CA GLY A 16 18.39 -5.42 3.68
C GLY A 16 17.18 -4.85 4.43
N ALA A 17 17.44 -4.08 5.49
CA ALA A 17 16.42 -3.51 6.38
C ALA A 17 15.90 -2.14 5.92
N LEU A 18 16.49 -1.54 4.87
CA LEU A 18 16.14 -0.21 4.39
C LEU A 18 15.50 -0.29 3.00
N GLY A 19 14.44 0.48 2.83
CA GLY A 19 13.77 0.63 1.54
C GLY A 19 13.34 2.05 1.29
N ALA A 20 13.51 2.51 0.05
CA ALA A 20 13.05 3.81 -0.42
C ALA A 20 11.96 3.58 -1.48
N PHE A 21 10.75 4.05 -1.20
CA PHE A 21 9.57 3.81 -2.01
C PHE A 21 9.03 5.13 -2.54
N PRO A 22 8.73 5.25 -3.85
CA PRO A 22 7.97 6.38 -4.38
C PRO A 22 6.63 6.49 -3.68
N VAL A 23 6.26 7.69 -3.21
CA VAL A 23 5.05 7.89 -2.41
C VAL A 23 3.78 7.51 -3.20
N GLU A 24 3.83 7.64 -4.52
CA GLU A 24 2.74 7.32 -5.45
C GLU A 24 2.46 5.81 -5.53
N ALA A 25 3.48 4.98 -5.32
CA ALA A 25 3.34 3.53 -5.28
C ALA A 25 2.86 3.03 -3.91
N VAL A 26 3.02 3.81 -2.83
CA VAL A 26 2.63 3.41 -1.48
C VAL A 26 1.10 3.39 -1.34
N ILE A 27 0.53 2.22 -1.10
CA ILE A 27 -0.91 2.02 -0.91
C ILE A 27 -1.28 2.10 0.57
N ALA A 28 -0.45 1.51 1.44
CA ALA A 28 -0.65 1.54 2.88
C ALA A 28 0.65 1.46 3.67
N THR A 29 0.64 1.99 4.89
CA THR A 29 1.68 1.83 5.89
C THR A 29 1.08 1.27 7.18
N VAL A 30 1.80 0.34 7.79
CA VAL A 30 1.43 -0.24 9.09
C VAL A 30 2.63 -0.09 10.02
N GLU A 31 2.47 0.71 11.06
CA GLU A 31 3.42 0.82 12.16
C GLU A 31 3.18 -0.32 13.14
N VAL A 32 4.26 -1.00 13.56
CA VAL A 32 4.19 -2.17 14.43
C VAL A 32 4.92 -1.82 15.73
N LYS A 33 4.24 -1.97 16.86
CA LYS A 33 4.81 -1.71 18.19
C LYS A 33 4.70 -2.93 19.09
N SER A 34 5.73 -3.18 19.89
CA SER A 34 5.66 -4.23 20.92
C SER A 34 4.63 -3.88 21.99
N ASN A 35 4.65 -2.63 22.47
CA ASN A 35 3.68 -2.09 23.41
C ASN A 35 2.94 -0.94 22.73
N LEU A 36 1.62 -1.01 22.67
CA LEU A 36 0.81 0.11 22.24
C LEU A 36 0.67 1.07 23.42
N THR A 37 1.00 2.33 23.20
CA THR A 37 0.83 3.43 24.16
C THR A 37 0.09 4.59 23.51
N ALA A 38 -0.51 5.49 24.29
CA ALA A 38 -1.13 6.70 23.74
C ALA A 38 -0.11 7.55 22.95
N GLU A 39 1.15 7.60 23.42
CA GLU A 39 2.26 8.25 22.71
C GLU A 39 2.53 7.59 21.36
N SER A 40 2.60 6.25 21.29
CA SER A 40 2.84 5.55 20.03
C SER A 40 1.73 5.78 18.99
N ILE A 41 0.48 5.93 19.44
CA ILE A 41 -0.66 6.26 18.56
C ILE A 41 -0.54 7.70 18.04
N ARG A 42 -0.13 8.65 18.90
CA ARG A 42 0.15 10.03 18.50
C ARG A 42 1.29 10.09 17.49
N ASP A 43 2.38 9.38 17.75
CA ASP A 43 3.54 9.31 16.83
C ASP A 43 3.14 8.76 15.46
N ALA A 44 2.33 7.69 15.43
CA ALA A 44 1.79 7.14 14.19
C ALA A 44 0.87 8.13 13.47
N GLY A 45 0.07 8.91 14.22
CA GLY A 45 -0.74 10.00 13.67
C GLY A 45 0.11 11.10 13.04
N SER A 46 1.16 11.56 13.74
CA SER A 46 2.10 12.56 13.21
C SER A 46 2.89 12.03 12.01
N ALA A 47 3.27 10.75 12.00
CA ALA A 47 3.88 10.10 10.85
C ALA A 47 2.92 10.03 9.65
N ALA A 48 1.64 9.74 9.90
CA ALA A 48 0.60 9.78 8.87
C ALA A 48 0.38 11.20 8.31
N ALA A 49 0.48 12.24 9.15
CA ALA A 49 0.43 13.64 8.74
C ALA A 49 1.56 14.00 7.79
N LYS A 50 2.80 13.66 8.16
CA LYS A 50 3.97 13.87 7.30
C LYS A 50 3.84 13.12 5.98
N LEU A 51 3.40 11.86 6.01
CA LEU A 51 3.17 11.09 4.78
C LEU A 51 2.09 11.73 3.89
N HIS A 52 1.03 12.27 4.50
CA HIS A 52 -0.02 12.96 3.77
C HIS A 52 0.47 14.25 3.11
N GLU A 53 1.26 15.05 3.82
CA GLU A 53 1.90 16.26 3.30
C GLU A 53 2.84 15.95 2.14
N ILE A 54 3.73 14.96 2.29
CA ILE A 54 4.63 14.49 1.22
C ILE A 54 3.81 14.01 0.01
N HIS A 55 2.71 13.30 0.23
CA HIS A 55 1.84 12.85 -0.85
C HIS A 55 1.13 14.01 -1.57
N GLN A 56 0.80 15.10 -0.87
CA GLN A 56 0.17 16.28 -1.48
C GLN A 56 1.16 17.15 -2.26
N THR A 57 2.39 17.25 -1.78
CA THR A 57 3.42 18.17 -2.32
C THR A 57 4.39 17.51 -3.28
N GLY A 58 4.62 16.20 -3.11
CA GLY A 58 5.65 15.44 -3.81
C GLY A 58 5.13 14.52 -4.91
N THR A 59 3.84 14.55 -5.24
CA THR A 59 3.28 13.76 -6.35
C THR A 59 3.75 14.32 -7.68
N ILE A 60 4.33 13.46 -8.53
CA ILE A 60 4.66 13.83 -9.92
C ILE A 60 3.43 14.02 -10.82
N TYR A 61 2.24 13.64 -10.33
CA TYR A 61 0.99 13.72 -11.08
C TYR A 61 0.19 14.97 -10.68
N GLU A 62 0.48 16.11 -11.31
CA GLU A 62 -0.18 17.40 -11.02
C GLU A 62 -1.71 17.36 -11.29
N ASP A 63 -2.13 16.67 -12.35
CA ASP A 63 -3.55 16.59 -12.76
C ASP A 63 -4.32 15.41 -12.16
N CYS A 64 -3.70 14.67 -11.24
CA CYS A 64 -4.27 13.46 -10.67
C CYS A 64 -4.36 13.56 -9.14
N THR A 65 -5.58 13.69 -8.64
CA THR A 65 -5.86 13.53 -7.21
C THR A 65 -5.69 12.06 -6.84
N VAL A 66 -4.44 11.67 -6.55
CA VAL A 66 -4.13 10.34 -6.06
C VAL A 66 -4.74 10.20 -4.66
N GLU A 67 -5.49 9.13 -4.42
CA GLU A 67 -6.00 8.87 -3.08
C GLU A 67 -4.82 8.67 -2.11
N ARG A 68 -4.84 9.30 -0.93
CA ARG A 68 -3.76 9.11 0.06
C ARG A 68 -3.58 7.64 0.49
N PRO A 69 -2.37 7.24 0.92
CA PRO A 69 -2.13 5.93 1.51
C PRO A 69 -2.96 5.70 2.78
N LEU A 70 -3.32 4.45 3.04
CA LEU A 70 -3.89 4.06 4.34
C LEU A 70 -2.77 4.00 5.37
N THR A 71 -2.97 4.57 6.55
CA THR A 71 -1.98 4.48 7.64
C THR A 71 -2.60 3.76 8.82
N SER A 72 -1.87 2.84 9.42
CA SER A 72 -2.40 2.01 10.50
C SER A 72 -1.32 1.72 11.52
N ILE A 73 -1.72 1.40 12.75
CA ILE A 73 -0.81 0.96 13.81
C ILE A 73 -1.34 -0.33 14.43
N VAL A 74 -0.43 -1.26 14.69
CA VAL A 74 -0.71 -2.50 15.41
C VAL A 74 0.24 -2.65 16.59
N GLY A 75 -0.31 -3.03 17.74
CA GLY A 75 0.43 -3.32 18.96
C GLY A 75 0.16 -4.73 19.48
N PHE A 76 1.12 -5.31 20.18
CA PHE A 76 0.98 -6.67 20.75
C PHE A 76 0.67 -6.71 22.25
N LYS A 77 1.07 -5.69 23.00
CA LYS A 77 0.83 -5.57 24.44
C LYS A 77 0.27 -4.21 24.77
N ASP A 78 -0.59 -4.17 25.78
CA ASP A 78 -1.03 -2.89 26.34
C ASP A 78 0.12 -2.29 27.16
N GLY A 79 0.66 -1.16 26.69
CA GLY A 79 1.71 -0.41 27.37
C GLY A 79 1.16 0.62 28.35
N GLY A 80 -0.05 0.42 28.87
CA GLY A 80 -0.75 1.43 29.68
C GLY A 80 -1.45 2.46 28.80
N THR A 81 -2.00 2.03 27.66
CA THR A 81 -2.90 2.88 26.87
C THR A 81 -4.05 3.42 27.71
N GLY A 82 -4.50 2.66 28.73
CA GLY A 82 -5.73 2.95 29.48
C GLY A 82 -6.95 3.03 28.55
N CYS A 83 -6.82 2.54 27.32
CA CYS A 83 -7.75 2.79 26.24
C CYS A 83 -8.88 1.77 26.33
N ASN A 84 -9.82 2.03 27.21
CA ASN A 84 -11.16 1.51 27.00
C ASN A 84 -11.69 2.13 25.69
N PRO A 85 -12.39 1.38 24.82
CA PRO A 85 -12.87 1.91 23.54
C PRO A 85 -13.64 3.23 23.64
N SER A 86 -14.38 3.43 24.74
CA SER A 86 -15.11 4.67 25.04
C SER A 86 -14.21 5.87 25.33
N ASP A 87 -13.04 5.63 25.91
CA ASP A 87 -12.08 6.68 26.26
C ASP A 87 -11.22 7.03 25.06
N MET A 88 -11.00 6.07 24.17
CA MET A 88 -10.26 6.28 22.93
C MET A 88 -11.01 7.20 21.96
N GLU A 89 -12.34 7.12 21.89
CA GLU A 89 -13.13 8.05 21.07
C GLU A 89 -12.97 9.51 21.55
N LYS A 90 -12.98 9.72 22.87
CA LYS A 90 -12.71 11.03 23.49
C LYS A 90 -11.25 11.47 23.36
N ALA A 91 -10.31 10.53 23.49
CA ALA A 91 -8.89 10.82 23.33
C ALA A 91 -8.58 11.23 21.89
N CYS A 92 -9.19 10.55 20.92
CA CYS A 92 -8.94 10.78 19.50
C CYS A 92 -9.75 11.95 18.94
N SER A 93 -10.91 12.30 19.51
CA SER A 93 -11.61 13.54 19.16
C SER A 93 -10.77 14.79 19.43
N ASN A 94 -9.83 14.72 20.38
CA ASN A 94 -8.91 15.81 20.69
C ASN A 94 -7.61 15.75 19.87
N LEU A 95 -7.36 14.67 19.14
CA LEU A 95 -6.14 14.46 18.37
C LEU A 95 -6.44 14.57 16.88
N ASN A 96 -6.29 15.78 16.35
CA ASN A 96 -6.41 16.04 14.90
C ASN A 96 -5.54 15.07 14.06
N ASP A 97 -4.39 14.66 14.59
CA ASP A 97 -3.43 13.79 13.91
C ASP A 97 -3.94 12.34 13.77
N VAL A 98 -4.81 11.88 14.67
CA VAL A 98 -5.39 10.53 14.59
C VAL A 98 -6.42 10.45 13.45
N ASN A 99 -6.91 11.59 12.96
CA ASN A 99 -7.82 11.61 11.81
C ASN A 99 -7.15 11.19 10.48
N LEU A 100 -5.85 10.96 10.48
CA LEU A 100 -5.16 10.44 9.30
C LEU A 100 -5.00 8.93 9.37
N LEU A 101 -5.13 8.33 10.56
CA LEU A 101 -5.11 6.89 10.73
C LEU A 101 -6.40 6.26 10.18
N PHE A 102 -6.22 5.15 9.47
CA PHE A 102 -7.28 4.28 8.99
C PHE A 102 -7.66 3.24 10.05
N ALA A 103 -6.68 2.68 10.76
CA ALA A 103 -6.92 1.59 11.69
C ALA A 103 -5.91 1.55 12.85
N ILE A 104 -6.39 1.15 14.02
CA ILE A 104 -5.61 0.90 15.23
C ILE A 104 -5.97 -0.50 15.73
N CYS A 105 -4.98 -1.34 16.03
CA CYS A 105 -5.22 -2.67 16.56
C CYS A 105 -4.30 -2.97 17.74
N LEU A 106 -4.88 -3.51 18.81
CA LEU A 106 -4.15 -4.14 19.91
C LEU A 106 -4.52 -5.62 19.92
N VAL A 107 -3.58 -6.47 19.55
CA VAL A 107 -3.79 -7.91 19.37
C VAL A 107 -4.35 -8.53 20.66
N GLY A 108 -5.45 -9.28 20.53
CA GLY A 108 -6.14 -9.92 21.65
C GLY A 108 -6.94 -8.97 22.55
N SER A 109 -7.02 -7.68 22.21
CA SER A 109 -7.74 -6.67 23.02
C SER A 109 -8.81 -5.93 22.23
N PHE A 110 -8.44 -5.28 21.12
CA PHE A 110 -9.41 -4.60 20.26
C PHE A 110 -8.85 -4.27 18.87
N SER A 111 -9.75 -4.00 17.94
CA SER A 111 -9.44 -3.28 16.70
C SER A 111 -10.40 -2.12 16.49
N TRP A 112 -9.88 -1.06 15.91
CA TRP A 112 -10.61 0.16 15.63
C TRP A 112 -10.37 0.59 14.20
N LEU A 113 -11.44 0.66 13.42
CA LEU A 113 -11.37 0.88 11.98
C LEU A 113 -12.18 2.10 11.59
N ARG A 114 -11.66 2.88 10.64
CA ARG A 114 -12.34 4.04 10.08
C ARG A 114 -12.90 3.71 8.70
N LEU A 115 -14.16 3.27 8.66
CA LEU A 115 -14.89 2.99 7.43
C LEU A 115 -15.95 4.07 7.19
N ASN A 116 -17.03 4.04 7.97
CA ASN A 116 -18.11 5.03 8.00
C ASN A 116 -18.16 5.70 9.38
N GLY A 117 -17.02 6.28 9.76
CA GLY A 117 -16.73 6.59 11.15
C GLY A 117 -15.95 5.46 11.84
N TRP A 118 -15.68 5.68 13.11
CA TRP A 118 -14.87 4.83 13.95
C TRP A 118 -15.68 3.63 14.46
N GLN A 119 -15.28 2.42 14.11
CA GLN A 119 -15.95 1.18 14.51
C GLN A 119 -15.02 0.29 15.32
N VAL A 120 -15.44 -0.06 16.53
CA VAL A 120 -14.66 -0.90 17.44
C VAL A 120 -15.10 -2.36 17.33
N GLN A 121 -14.13 -3.27 17.29
CA GLN A 121 -14.30 -4.67 17.62
C GLN A 121 -13.55 -4.94 18.92
N LYS A 122 -14.24 -5.43 19.95
CA LYS A 122 -13.56 -5.95 21.15
C LYS A 122 -12.93 -7.29 20.81
N GLY A 123 -11.79 -7.56 21.44
CA GLY A 123 -11.07 -8.80 21.29
C GLY A 123 -11.81 -9.98 21.90
N ASP A 124 -11.56 -11.14 21.34
CA ASP A 124 -12.06 -12.43 21.82
C ASP A 124 -10.94 -13.49 21.82
N GLN A 125 -11.27 -14.72 22.21
CA GLN A 125 -10.31 -15.83 22.26
C GLN A 125 -9.82 -16.27 20.88
N ASP A 126 -10.59 -15.97 19.83
CA ASP A 126 -10.31 -16.36 18.45
C ASP A 126 -9.58 -15.27 17.65
N PHE A 127 -9.25 -14.15 18.30
CA PHE A 127 -8.63 -12.97 17.70
C PHE A 127 -9.44 -12.39 16.52
N GLU A 128 -10.77 -12.41 16.59
CA GLU A 128 -11.64 -11.86 15.54
C GLU A 128 -11.40 -10.37 15.31
N GLU A 129 -10.97 -9.62 16.34
CA GLU A 129 -10.59 -8.22 16.19
C GLU A 129 -9.37 -8.05 15.27
N THR A 130 -8.38 -8.95 15.40
CA THR A 130 -7.16 -8.95 14.59
C THR A 130 -7.46 -9.44 13.17
N LYS A 131 -8.28 -10.49 13.02
CA LYS A 131 -8.74 -10.97 11.70
C LYS A 131 -9.51 -9.87 10.96
N ARG A 132 -10.44 -9.20 11.64
CA ARG A 132 -11.21 -8.06 11.10
C ARG A 132 -10.29 -6.92 10.68
N PHE A 133 -9.29 -6.57 11.50
CA PHE A 133 -8.29 -5.56 11.15
C PHE A 133 -7.55 -5.92 9.85
N MET A 134 -7.03 -7.13 9.75
CA MET A 134 -6.28 -7.60 8.57
C MET A 134 -7.18 -7.67 7.34
N ALA A 135 -8.38 -8.23 7.46
CA ALA A 135 -9.34 -8.35 6.36
C ALA A 135 -9.74 -6.97 5.82
N ALA A 136 -10.10 -6.03 6.70
CA ALA A 136 -10.48 -4.69 6.29
C ALA A 136 -9.31 -3.92 5.66
N LEU A 137 -8.10 -4.03 6.21
CA LEU A 137 -6.92 -3.40 5.65
C LEU A 137 -6.61 -3.95 4.26
N LEU A 138 -6.57 -5.27 4.09
CA LEU A 138 -6.23 -5.91 2.81
C LEU A 138 -7.28 -5.63 1.73
N ASP A 139 -8.57 -5.63 2.06
CA ASP A 139 -9.63 -5.31 1.10
C ASP A 139 -9.55 -3.85 0.63
N ASN A 140 -9.29 -2.91 1.55
CA ASN A 140 -9.10 -1.50 1.21
C ASN A 140 -7.80 -1.27 0.44
N VAL A 141 -6.71 -1.97 0.78
CA VAL A 141 -5.46 -1.95 0.01
C VAL A 141 -5.71 -2.40 -1.43
N ARG A 142 -6.37 -3.55 -1.62
CA ARG A 142 -6.68 -4.08 -2.95
C ARG A 142 -7.53 -3.09 -3.75
N THR A 143 -8.60 -2.59 -3.15
CA THR A 143 -9.51 -1.64 -3.80
C THR A 143 -8.78 -0.35 -4.20
N LYS A 144 -7.93 0.20 -3.31
CA LYS A 144 -7.13 1.39 -3.60
C LYS A 144 -6.08 1.16 -4.67
N ALA A 145 -5.38 0.03 -4.64
CA ALA A 145 -4.39 -0.33 -5.65
C ALA A 145 -5.03 -0.40 -7.05
N GLU A 146 -6.18 -1.10 -7.18
CA GLU A 146 -6.88 -1.21 -8.46
C GLU A 146 -7.42 0.13 -8.96
N ARG A 147 -8.03 0.94 -8.08
CA ARG A 147 -8.51 2.29 -8.45
C ARG A 147 -7.35 3.18 -8.91
N ARG A 148 -6.25 3.18 -8.15
CA ARG A 148 -5.09 4.02 -8.46
C ARG A 148 -4.44 3.59 -9.77
N TYR A 149 -4.23 2.30 -9.97
CA TYR A 149 -3.71 1.77 -11.22
C TYR A 149 -4.62 2.12 -12.41
N SER A 150 -5.93 1.90 -12.30
CA SER A 150 -6.90 2.24 -13.35
C SER A 150 -6.91 3.74 -13.68
N MET A 151 -6.83 4.60 -12.66
CA MET A 151 -6.80 6.04 -12.83
C MET A 151 -5.53 6.52 -13.53
N LEU A 152 -4.36 6.06 -13.07
CA LEU A 152 -3.07 6.44 -13.64
C LEU A 152 -2.93 5.94 -15.09
N THR A 153 -3.37 4.71 -15.38
CA THR A 153 -3.32 4.16 -16.75
C THR A 153 -4.27 4.84 -17.75
N LYS A 154 -5.39 5.42 -17.28
CA LYS A 154 -6.31 6.17 -18.12
C LYS A 154 -5.80 7.58 -18.44
N LYS A 155 -5.25 8.28 -17.45
CA LYS A 155 -4.78 9.67 -17.60
C LYS A 155 -3.39 9.76 -18.20
N HIS A 156 -2.48 8.90 -17.75
CA HIS A 156 -1.09 8.88 -18.17
C HIS A 156 -0.85 7.60 -18.96
N ARG A 157 -1.07 7.66 -20.29
CA ARG A 157 -0.44 6.73 -21.22
C ARG A 157 1.05 7.09 -21.30
N ASP A 158 1.78 6.78 -20.24
CA ASP A 158 3.18 7.15 -20.18
C ASP A 158 3.95 6.32 -21.23
N TRP A 159 4.74 6.98 -22.07
CA TRP A 159 5.55 6.35 -23.11
C TRP A 159 6.52 5.30 -22.53
N LEU A 160 6.94 5.49 -21.27
CA LEU A 160 7.77 4.54 -20.52
C LEU A 160 7.00 3.31 -20.02
N SER A 161 5.67 3.35 -19.97
CA SER A 161 4.86 2.19 -19.57
C SER A 161 4.99 1.01 -20.56
N VAL A 162 5.45 1.27 -21.79
CA VAL A 162 5.82 0.23 -22.76
C VAL A 162 7.08 -0.51 -22.32
N TYR A 163 8.04 0.20 -21.71
CA TYR A 163 9.36 -0.32 -21.38
C TYR A 163 9.44 -0.90 -19.96
N THR A 164 8.67 -0.39 -19.00
CA THR A 164 8.68 -0.90 -17.61
C THR A 164 7.72 -2.06 -17.36
N ARG A 165 6.81 -2.37 -18.30
CA ARG A 165 5.86 -3.50 -18.18
C ARG A 165 6.36 -4.80 -18.83
N TRP A 166 7.52 -4.77 -19.45
CA TRP A 166 8.18 -5.95 -20.03
C TRP A 166 9.01 -6.68 -18.97
N ASP A 167 8.36 -7.40 -18.04
CA ASP A 167 8.96 -8.48 -17.22
C ASP A 167 7.83 -9.10 -16.34
N CYS A 168 7.51 -10.40 -16.29
CA CYS A 168 8.22 -11.62 -16.68
C CYS A 168 7.31 -12.69 -17.35
N SER A 169 6.11 -12.34 -17.82
CA SER A 169 5.17 -13.33 -18.39
C SER A 169 5.52 -13.76 -19.83
N GLY A 170 6.38 -13.01 -20.52
CA GLY A 170 6.72 -13.23 -21.93
C GLY A 170 7.91 -14.16 -22.18
N ALA A 171 8.71 -14.50 -21.17
CA ALA A 171 9.89 -15.35 -21.35
C ALA A 171 9.55 -16.83 -21.67
N ALA A 172 8.27 -17.23 -21.55
CA ALA A 172 7.80 -18.55 -21.96
C ALA A 172 7.34 -18.63 -23.43
N ALA A 173 7.13 -17.49 -24.12
CA ALA A 173 6.50 -17.48 -25.45
C ALA A 173 7.48 -17.37 -26.64
N LEU A 174 8.79 -17.21 -26.40
CA LEU A 174 9.79 -17.03 -27.46
C LEU A 174 10.73 -18.24 -27.67
N ARG A 175 10.42 -19.42 -27.12
CA ARG A 175 11.16 -20.68 -27.39
C ARG A 175 10.44 -21.61 -28.37
N GLY A 176 9.71 -21.09 -29.35
CA GLY A 176 8.85 -21.91 -30.22
C GLY A 176 8.88 -21.61 -31.71
N HIS A 177 9.74 -20.70 -32.21
CA HIS A 177 9.86 -20.47 -33.65
C HIS A 177 11.33 -20.43 -34.07
N ASP A 178 11.91 -21.64 -34.15
CA ASP A 178 13.04 -21.89 -35.04
C ASP A 178 12.54 -21.72 -36.48
N ILE A 179 12.75 -20.52 -37.03
CA ILE A 179 12.63 -20.28 -38.47
C ILE A 179 13.93 -20.80 -39.08
N ALA A 180 13.88 -22.03 -39.60
CA ALA A 180 14.94 -22.56 -40.44
C ALA A 180 15.14 -21.64 -41.67
N PRO A 181 16.38 -21.30 -42.05
CA PRO A 181 16.63 -20.53 -43.26
C PRO A 181 16.30 -21.41 -44.48
N THR A 182 15.25 -21.02 -45.22
CA THR A 182 14.96 -21.56 -46.55
C THR A 182 16.10 -21.20 -47.51
N ALA A 183 16.80 -22.23 -48.00
CA ALA A 183 17.80 -22.11 -49.05
C ALA A 183 17.17 -21.56 -50.32
N THR A 184 17.66 -20.40 -50.78
CA THR A 184 17.35 -19.85 -52.10
C THR A 184 18.08 -20.65 -53.18
N THR A 185 17.31 -21.25 -54.09
CA THR A 185 17.82 -21.85 -55.33
C THR A 185 18.29 -20.76 -56.29
N PRO A 186 19.42 -20.93 -57.01
CA PRO A 186 19.92 -19.95 -57.97
C PRO A 186 19.05 -19.90 -59.24
N ASP A 187 18.86 -18.69 -59.75
CA ASP A 187 18.11 -18.34 -60.95
C ASP A 187 18.85 -18.81 -62.23
N PRO A 188 18.24 -19.61 -63.11
CA PRO A 188 18.91 -20.16 -64.29
C PRO A 188 19.01 -19.22 -65.50
N ASN A 189 18.58 -17.96 -65.43
CA ASN A 189 18.54 -17.07 -66.61
C ASN A 189 19.54 -15.90 -66.57
N LEU A 190 20.83 -16.22 -66.40
CA LEU A 190 21.92 -15.33 -66.78
C LEU A 190 22.81 -16.04 -67.82
N GLY A 191 22.44 -15.87 -69.09
CA GLY A 191 23.16 -16.31 -70.29
C GLY A 191 22.67 -15.53 -71.50
#